data_AF-Q9RZ12-F1
#
_entry.id   AF-Q9RZ12-F1
#
_cell.length_a   1.000
_cell.length_b   1.000
_cell.length_c   1.000
_cell.angle_alpha   90.00
_cell.angle_beta   90.00
_cell.angle_gamma   90.00
#
_symmetry.space_group_name_H-M   'P 1'
#
loop_
_entity.id
_entity.type
_entity.pdbx_description
1 polymer ?
#
loop_
_entity_poly.entity_id
_entity_poly.type
_entity_poly.pdbx_seq_one_letter_code
_entity_poly.pdbx_strand_id
1 'polypeptide(L)'
;MEFRKLSEVVMELENPQQSDRFVKMFRNAVREGDIDAIELKERFTLPKQYHRRGAEGSYERDTRDMVFQVTPKSDKWIKQASEDLGKINTRGGNSKVVLSLEAVEAGEVDFKALVEETRRSMESKYNRGQQLGNSRKQKSLKKK
;
A
#
# COMPACT_ATOMS: atom_id res chain seq x y z
N MET A 1 30.18 -8.25 17.48
CA MET A 1 29.31 -8.39 16.30
C MET A 1 28.06 -9.08 16.77
N GLU A 2 26.93 -8.41 16.68
CA GLU A 2 25.65 -8.93 17.15
C GLU A 2 24.87 -9.43 15.93
N PHE A 3 24.19 -10.56 16.08
CA PHE A 3 23.31 -11.10 15.05
C PHE A 3 21.88 -10.98 15.57
N ARG A 4 20.99 -10.46 14.73
CA ARG A 4 19.56 -10.38 15.03
C ARG A 4 18.78 -11.22 14.05
N LYS A 5 17.64 -11.74 14.51
CA LYS A 5 16.67 -12.41 13.64
C LYS A 5 15.74 -11.38 13.01
N LEU A 6 15.29 -11.68 11.79
CA LEU A 6 14.28 -10.89 11.10
C LEU A 6 12.95 -10.94 11.87
N SER A 7 12.62 -12.08 12.47
CA SER A 7 11.45 -12.24 13.33
C SER A 7 11.41 -11.24 14.49
N GLU A 8 12.53 -11.02 15.18
CA GLU A 8 12.64 -10.05 16.28
C GLU A 8 12.36 -8.62 15.81
N VAL A 9 13.03 -8.21 14.73
CA VAL A 9 12.83 -6.86 14.16
C VAL A 9 11.39 -6.66 13.71
N VAL A 10 10.77 -7.69 13.12
CA VAL A 10 9.38 -7.62 12.66
C VAL A 10 8.39 -7.52 13.83
N MET A 11 8.69 -8.14 14.97
CA MET A 11 7.88 -8.00 16.19
C MET A 11 8.07 -6.63 16.86
N GLU A 12 9.25 -6.02 16.74
CA GLU A 12 9.54 -4.68 17.24
C GLU A 12 8.98 -3.54 16.36
N LEU A 13 8.40 -3.86 15.19
CA LEU A 13 7.79 -2.85 14.32
C LEU A 13 6.60 -2.17 15.01
N GLU A 14 6.62 -0.84 15.05
CA GLU A 14 5.51 -0.03 15.57
C GLU A 14 4.18 -0.31 14.85
N ASN A 15 4.23 -0.67 13.57
CA ASN A 15 3.07 -1.00 12.76
C ASN A 15 3.11 -2.46 12.25
N PRO A 16 2.50 -3.41 12.97
CA PRO A 16 2.46 -4.83 12.59
C PRO A 16 1.84 -5.09 11.21
N GLN A 17 0.94 -4.21 10.73
CA GLN A 17 0.26 -4.34 9.44
C GLN A 17 1.20 -4.11 8.23
N GLN A 18 2.37 -3.52 8.48
CA GLN A 18 3.41 -3.29 7.48
C GLN A 18 4.49 -4.39 7.48
N SER A 19 4.43 -5.37 8.37
CA SER A 19 5.42 -6.46 8.48
C SER A 19 5.72 -7.16 7.14
N ASP A 20 4.71 -7.48 6.32
CA ASP A 20 4.92 -8.08 4.98
C ASP A 20 5.67 -7.15 4.02
N ARG A 21 5.44 -5.84 4.11
CA ARG A 21 6.15 -4.86 3.27
C ARG A 21 7.59 -4.71 3.75
N PHE A 22 7.81 -4.67 5.06
CA PHE A 22 9.14 -4.67 5.66
C PHE A 22 9.97 -5.88 5.21
N VAL A 23 9.43 -7.09 5.34
CA VAL A 23 10.11 -8.32 4.92
C VAL A 23 10.47 -8.30 3.43
N LYS A 24 9.62 -7.74 2.57
CA LYS A 24 9.92 -7.59 1.14
C LYS A 24 11.07 -6.60 0.90
N MET A 25 11.05 -5.45 1.56
CA MET A 25 12.14 -4.47 1.44
C MET A 25 13.45 -5.04 1.97
N PHE A 26 13.41 -5.76 3.09
CA PHE A 26 14.57 -6.42 3.68
C PHE A 26 15.19 -7.43 2.73
N ARG A 27 14.37 -8.30 2.12
CA ARG A 27 14.85 -9.27 1.12
C ARG A 27 15.45 -8.61 -0.12
N ASN A 28 14.93 -7.45 -0.53
CA ASN A 28 15.52 -6.69 -1.63
C ASN A 28 16.86 -6.09 -1.22
N ALA A 29 16.97 -5.51 -0.03
CA ALA A 29 18.24 -5.00 0.50
C ALA A 29 19.31 -6.10 0.62
N VAL A 30 18.92 -7.31 1.04
CA VAL A 30 19.83 -8.47 1.05
C VAL A 30 20.26 -8.86 -0.37
N ARG A 31 19.33 -8.85 -1.33
CA ARG A 31 19.65 -9.12 -2.74
C ARG A 31 20.60 -8.08 -3.34
N GLU A 32 20.43 -6.82 -2.97
CA GLU A 32 21.24 -5.68 -3.45
C GLU A 32 22.62 -5.61 -2.75
N GLY A 33 22.83 -6.39 -1.69
CA GLY A 33 24.08 -6.39 -0.91
C GLY A 33 24.15 -5.25 0.12
N ASP A 34 23.01 -4.64 0.46
CA ASP A 34 22.95 -3.62 1.50
C ASP A 34 22.94 -4.20 2.92
N ILE A 35 22.47 -5.43 3.05
CA ILE A 35 22.40 -6.17 4.31
C ILE A 35 22.94 -7.59 4.08
N ASP A 36 23.94 -7.96 4.87
CA ASP A 36 24.43 -9.34 4.90
C ASP A 36 23.53 -10.18 5.80
N ALA A 37 22.78 -11.09 5.19
CA ALA A 37 21.85 -11.98 5.88
C ALA A 37 21.90 -13.42 5.34
N ILE A 38 21.59 -14.37 6.22
CA ILE A 38 21.52 -15.80 5.93
C ILE A 38 20.09 -16.28 6.21
N GLU A 39 19.54 -17.09 5.30
CA GLU A 39 18.22 -17.68 5.45
C GLU A 39 18.27 -18.89 6.41
N LEU A 40 17.34 -18.93 7.37
CA LEU A 40 17.17 -20.07 8.26
C LEU A 40 16.14 -21.07 7.69
N LYS A 41 16.21 -22.33 8.14
CA LYS A 41 15.16 -23.32 7.86
C LYS A 41 13.85 -23.04 8.60
N GLU A 42 13.95 -22.26 9.68
CA GLU A 42 12.83 -21.87 10.52
C GLU A 42 11.91 -20.89 9.79
N ARG A 43 10.62 -20.93 10.13
CA ARG A 43 9.61 -19.98 9.64
C ARG A 43 8.94 -19.35 10.84
N PHE A 44 8.54 -18.10 10.69
CA PHE A 44 7.74 -17.38 11.68
C PHE A 44 6.48 -16.82 11.01
N THR A 45 5.43 -16.68 11.81
CA THR A 45 4.15 -16.12 11.38
C THR A 45 4.21 -14.61 11.48
N LEU A 46 3.83 -13.92 10.40
CA LEU A 46 3.79 -12.46 10.38
C LEU A 46 2.61 -11.96 11.23
N PRO A 47 2.80 -10.89 12.02
CA PRO A 47 1.72 -10.35 12.85
C PRO A 47 0.63 -9.65 12.04
N LYS A 48 0.85 -9.46 10.73
CA LYS A 48 -0.14 -8.91 9.80
C LYS A 48 -1.27 -9.90 9.55
N GLN A 49 -2.49 -9.47 9.86
CA GLN A 49 -3.70 -10.20 9.50
C GLN A 49 -4.25 -9.76 8.14
N TYR A 50 -4.53 -10.74 7.29
CA TYR A 50 -5.13 -10.56 5.97
C TYR A 50 -6.59 -10.96 5.99
N HIS A 51 -7.45 -10.17 5.37
CA HIS A 51 -8.86 -10.52 5.20
C HIS A 51 -9.06 -11.37 3.95
N ARG A 52 -9.84 -12.45 4.06
CA ARG A 52 -10.21 -13.26 2.90
C ARG A 52 -11.25 -12.51 2.07
N ARG A 53 -11.06 -12.45 0.74
CA ARG A 53 -12.07 -11.87 -0.16
C ARG A 53 -13.14 -12.93 -0.45
N GLY A 54 -14.39 -12.62 -0.13
CA GLY A 54 -15.54 -13.48 -0.44
C GLY A 54 -15.76 -14.65 0.52
N ALA A 55 -15.04 -14.71 1.64
CA ALA A 55 -15.28 -15.66 2.73
C ALA A 55 -15.10 -14.94 4.07
N GLU A 56 -15.82 -15.38 5.10
CA GLU A 56 -15.66 -14.86 6.45
C GLU A 56 -14.36 -15.39 7.07
N GLY A 57 -13.55 -14.50 7.63
CA GLY A 57 -12.32 -14.84 8.36
C GLY A 57 -11.06 -14.11 7.91
N SER A 58 -10.09 -14.04 8.83
CA SER A 58 -8.73 -13.58 8.59
C SER A 58 -7.76 -14.76 8.44
N TYR A 59 -6.61 -14.51 7.83
CA TYR A 59 -5.49 -15.44 7.83
C TYR A 59 -4.18 -14.70 8.01
N GLU A 60 -3.19 -15.41 8.53
CA GLU A 60 -1.83 -14.92 8.71
C GLU A 60 -0.91 -15.60 7.70
N ARG A 61 0.27 -15.02 7.46
CA ARG A 61 1.24 -15.57 6.50
C ARG A 61 2.53 -15.94 7.19
N ASP A 62 3.03 -17.13 6.89
CA ASP A 62 4.32 -17.58 7.37
C ASP A 62 5.43 -17.22 6.38
N THR A 63 6.51 -16.65 6.90
CA THR A 63 7.72 -16.33 6.14
C THR A 63 8.92 -17.06 6.73
N ARG A 64 9.91 -17.37 5.90
CA ARG A 64 11.19 -17.89 6.38
C ARG A 64 11.92 -16.82 7.17
N ASP A 65 12.50 -17.23 8.29
CA ASP A 65 13.30 -16.35 9.12
C ASP A 65 14.68 -16.15 8.49
N MET A 66 15.29 -15.00 8.79
CA MET A 66 16.62 -14.65 8.30
C MET A 66 17.42 -14.08 9.45
N VAL A 67 18.69 -14.44 9.54
CA VAL A 67 19.63 -13.86 10.50
C VAL A 67 20.51 -12.89 9.76
N PHE A 68 20.68 -11.70 10.28
CA PHE A 68 21.56 -10.70 9.70
C PHE A 68 22.52 -10.14 10.74
N GLN A 69 23.63 -9.62 10.25
CA GLN A 69 24.62 -8.98 11.10
C GLN A 69 24.20 -7.53 11.40
N VAL A 70 24.10 -7.19 12.69
CA VAL A 70 23.83 -5.82 13.14
C VAL A 70 25.09 -4.99 12.96
N THR A 71 25.13 -4.28 11.84
CA THR A 71 26.11 -3.24 11.53
C THR A 71 25.46 -1.86 11.62
N PRO A 72 26.24 -0.76 11.79
CA PRO A 72 25.68 0.60 11.77
C PRO A 72 24.92 0.92 10.48
N LYS A 73 25.33 0.33 9.34
CA LYS A 73 24.62 0.44 8.06
C LYS A 73 23.24 -0.22 8.14
N SER A 74 23.18 -1.45 8.65
CA SER A 74 21.91 -2.18 8.79
C SER A 74 20.97 -1.53 9.79
N ASP A 75 21.45 -1.03 10.93
CA ASP A 75 20.62 -0.36 11.93
C ASP A 75 20.01 0.93 11.36
N LYS A 76 20.82 1.72 10.64
CA LYS A 76 20.33 2.91 9.95
C LYS A 76 19.28 2.56 8.89
N TRP A 77 19.51 1.50 8.12
CA TRP A 77 18.55 1.02 7.13
C TRP A 77 17.23 0.57 7.78
N ILE A 78 17.28 -0.18 8.89
CA ILE A 78 16.08 -0.67 9.60
C ILE A 78 15.28 0.50 10.15
N LYS A 79 15.93 1.49 10.76
CA LYS A 79 15.29 2.71 11.27
C LYS A 79 14.61 3.48 10.14
N GLN A 80 15.31 3.70 9.04
CA GLN A 80 14.76 4.39 7.87
C GLN A 80 13.59 3.62 7.25
N ALA A 81 13.74 2.31 7.07
CA ALA A 81 12.68 1.46 6.55
C ALA A 81 11.44 1.46 7.47
N SER A 82 11.64 1.45 8.78
CA SER A 82 10.53 1.50 9.76
C SER A 82 9.84 2.86 9.75
N GLU A 83 10.59 3.95 9.70
CA GLU A 83 10.07 5.31 9.60
C GLU A 83 9.29 5.52 8.28
N ASP A 84 9.84 5.05 7.16
CA ASP A 84 9.18 5.12 5.86
C ASP A 84 7.87 4.32 5.88
N LEU A 85 7.86 3.13 6.48
CA LEU A 85 6.64 2.32 6.66
C LEU A 85 5.62 2.95 7.61
N GLY A 86 6.08 3.65 8.66
CA GLY A 86 5.23 4.42 9.56
C GLY A 86 4.59 5.62 8.85
N LYS A 87 5.34 6.29 7.96
CA LYS A 87 4.83 7.37 7.09
C LYS A 87 3.86 6.85 6.03
N ILE A 88 3.99 5.58 5.62
CA ILE A 88 3.00 4.87 4.81
C ILE A 88 1.81 4.51 5.71
N ASN A 89 1.15 5.54 6.23
CA ASN A 89 -0.22 5.44 6.68
C ASN A 89 -1.08 4.99 5.48
N THR A 90 -1.97 4.06 5.75
CA THR A 90 -3.05 3.54 4.88
C THR A 90 -3.64 4.61 3.95
N ARG A 91 -3.02 4.77 2.79
CA ARG A 91 -3.59 5.49 1.65
C ARG A 91 -3.30 4.68 0.40
N GLY A 92 -4.08 3.61 0.26
CA GLY A 92 -4.41 3.00 -1.03
C GLY A 92 -5.28 3.94 -1.87
N GLY A 93 -4.79 5.16 -2.08
CA GLY A 93 -5.46 6.24 -2.78
C GLY A 93 -4.54 7.43 -2.63
N ASN A 94 -4.17 8.02 -3.75
CA ASN A 94 -3.38 9.24 -3.89
C ASN A 94 -3.39 10.16 -2.66
N SER A 95 -2.33 10.93 -2.52
CA SER A 95 -2.31 12.29 -1.95
C SER A 95 -3.38 13.24 -2.54
N LYS A 96 -4.58 12.76 -2.90
CA LYS A 96 -5.77 13.58 -2.89
C LYS A 96 -6.02 13.91 -1.43
N VAL A 97 -5.72 15.16 -1.09
CA VAL A 97 -6.51 15.91 -0.12
C VAL A 97 -7.94 15.36 -0.21
N VAL A 98 -8.43 14.75 0.87
CA VAL A 98 -9.84 14.42 0.95
C VAL A 98 -10.52 15.77 0.77
N LEU A 99 -11.24 15.96 -0.33
CA LEU A 99 -12.00 17.18 -0.59
C LEU A 99 -13.06 17.30 0.50
N SER A 100 -12.67 17.84 1.65
CA SER A 100 -13.54 18.18 2.77
C SER A 100 -13.86 19.66 2.70
N LEU A 101 -14.98 20.05 3.30
CA LEU A 101 -15.39 21.45 3.40
C LEU A 101 -14.27 22.30 4.03
N GLU A 102 -13.66 21.76 5.08
CA GLU A 102 -12.57 22.39 5.84
C GLU A 102 -11.33 22.68 4.96
N ALA A 103 -10.96 21.78 4.04
CA ALA A 103 -9.83 21.99 3.14
C ALA A 103 -10.09 23.07 2.07
N VAL A 104 -11.37 23.25 1.69
CA VAL A 104 -11.79 24.33 0.78
C VAL A 104 -11.84 25.67 1.51
N GLU A 105 -12.35 25.68 2.75
CA GLU A 105 -12.41 26.87 3.59
C GLU A 105 -11.03 27.36 4.04
N ALA A 106 -10.09 26.44 4.28
CA ALA A 106 -8.70 26.75 4.61
C ALA A 106 -7.89 27.31 3.42
N GLY A 107 -8.45 27.34 2.20
CA GLY A 107 -7.78 27.87 1.01
C GLY A 107 -6.62 26.99 0.51
N GLU A 108 -6.47 25.77 1.03
CA GLU A 108 -5.45 24.81 0.62
C GLU A 108 -5.70 24.25 -0.79
N VAL A 109 -6.89 24.49 -1.35
CA VAL A 109 -7.28 24.01 -2.68
C VAL A 109 -7.94 25.12 -3.50
N ASP A 110 -7.52 25.29 -4.75
CA ASP A 110 -8.15 26.24 -5.68
C ASP A 110 -9.52 25.73 -6.12
N PHE A 111 -10.56 26.24 -5.45
CA PHE A 111 -11.95 25.89 -5.70
C PHE A 111 -12.36 26.12 -7.17
N LYS A 112 -11.84 27.16 -7.84
CA LYS A 112 -12.25 27.47 -9.22
C LYS A 112 -11.71 26.43 -10.20
N ALA A 113 -10.45 26.03 -10.05
CA ALA A 113 -9.84 24.97 -10.86
C ALA A 113 -10.59 23.64 -10.68
N LEU A 114 -10.97 23.30 -9.44
CA LEU A 114 -11.74 22.09 -9.15
C LEU A 114 -13.16 22.11 -9.73
N VAL A 115 -13.82 23.27 -9.77
CA VAL A 115 -15.16 23.42 -10.36
C VAL A 115 -15.11 23.14 -11.87
N GLU A 116 -14.11 23.65 -12.57
CA GLU A 116 -13.93 23.41 -14.01
C GLU A 116 -13.62 21.94 -14.31
N GLU A 117 -12.72 21.33 -13.54
CA GLU A 117 -12.42 19.90 -13.66
C GLU A 117 -13.66 19.03 -13.39
N THR A 118 -14.45 19.41 -12.37
CA THR A 118 -15.69 18.72 -12.02
C THR A 118 -16.73 18.84 -13.14
N ARG A 119 -16.92 20.04 -13.72
CA ARG A 119 -17.82 20.24 -14.87
C ARG A 119 -17.42 19.37 -16.05
N ARG A 120 -16.13 19.37 -16.42
CA ARG A 120 -15.61 18.56 -17.52
C ARG A 120 -15.79 17.05 -17.28
N SER A 121 -15.56 16.60 -16.05
CA SER A 121 -15.77 15.20 -15.66
C SER A 121 -17.24 14.79 -15.75
N MET A 122 -18.15 15.65 -15.28
CA MET A 122 -19.60 15.40 -15.32
C MET A 122 -20.12 15.34 -16.75
N GLU A 123 -19.69 16.25 -17.62
CA GLU A 123 -20.07 16.25 -19.03
C GLU A 123 -19.54 15.02 -19.78
N SER A 124 -18.29 14.61 -19.51
CA SER A 124 -17.72 13.38 -20.07
C SER A 124 -18.50 12.13 -19.67
N LYS A 125 -18.89 12.02 -18.40
CA LYS A 125 -19.71 10.91 -17.89
C LYS A 125 -21.11 10.90 -18.52
N TYR A 126 -21.73 12.07 -18.66
CA TYR A 126 -23.03 12.21 -19.31
C TYR A 126 -22.99 11.76 -20.77
N ASN A 127 -22.03 12.27 -21.54
CA ASN A 127 -21.85 11.91 -22.95
C ASN A 127 -21.54 10.41 -23.13
N ARG A 128 -20.70 9.85 -22.27
CA ARG A 128 -20.43 8.41 -22.25
C ARG A 128 -21.70 7.60 -21.94
N GLY A 129 -22.52 8.06 -21.00
CA GLY A 129 -23.82 7.44 -20.68
C GLY A 129 -24.78 7.44 -21.88
N GLN A 130 -24.88 8.56 -22.60
CA GLN A 130 -25.70 8.68 -23.81
C GLN A 130 -25.22 7.75 -24.93
N GLN A 131 -23.90 7.70 -25.18
CA GLN A 131 -23.31 6.80 -26.18
C GLN A 131 -23.55 5.32 -25.86
N LEU A 132 -23.38 4.93 -24.58
CA LEU A 132 -23.67 3.58 -24.12
C LEU A 132 -25.17 3.23 -24.19
N GLY A 133 -26.06 4.19 -23.92
CA GLY A 133 -27.50 4.02 -24.09
C GLY A 133 -27.89 3.82 -25.56
N ASN A 134 -27.35 4.64 -26.46
CA ASN A 134 -27.66 4.60 -27.90
C ASN A 134 -27.12 3.33 -28.57
N SER A 135 -25.89 2.92 -28.24
CA SER A 135 -25.31 1.65 -28.72
C SER A 135 -26.14 0.43 -28.28
N ARG A 136 -26.70 0.44 -27.06
CA ARG A 136 -27.60 -0.62 -26.59
C ARG A 136 -28.92 -0.64 -27.35
N LYS A 137 -29.53 0.53 -27.63
CA LYS A 137 -30.77 0.63 -28.44
C LYS A 137 -30.58 0.13 -29.87
N GLN A 138 -29.45 0.46 -30.50
CA GLN A 138 -29.13 -0.06 -31.85
C GLN A 138 -28.92 -1.57 -31.86
N LYS A 139 -28.28 -2.11 -30.82
CA LYS A 139 -28.08 -3.56 -30.67
C LYS A 139 -29.40 -4.32 -30.43
N SER A 140 -30.39 -3.72 -29.79
CA SER A 140 -31.73 -4.31 -29.64
C SER A 140 -32.57 -4.25 -30.92
N LEU A 141 -32.38 -3.22 -31.76
CA LEU A 141 -33.09 -3.07 -33.05
C LEU A 141 -32.57 -4.03 -34.12
N LYS A 142 -31.27 -4.34 -34.14
CA LYS A 142 -30.67 -5.33 -35.07
C LYS A 142 -30.98 -6.80 -34.74
N LYS A 143 -31.62 -7.07 -33.60
CA LYS A 143 -31.91 -8.44 -33.10
C LYS A 143 -33.40 -8.81 -33.22
N LYS A 144 -34.21 -7.95 -33.83
CA LYS A 144 -35.55 -8.23 -34.36
C LYS A 144 -35.44 -8.35 -35.87
#